data_AF-A0A0K8QR46-F1
#
_entry.id   AF-A0A0K8QR46-F1
#
_cell.length_a   1.000
_cell.length_b   1.000
_cell.length_c   1.000
_cell.angle_alpha   90.00
_cell.angle_beta   90.00
_cell.angle_gamma   90.00
#
_symmetry.space_group_name_H-M   'P 1'
#
loop_
_entity.id
_entity.type
_entity.pdbx_description
1 polymer ?
#
loop_
_entity_poly.entity_id
_entity_poly.type
_entity_poly.pdbx_seq_one_letter_code
_entity_poly.pdbx_strand_id
1 'polypeptide(L)'
;MSDAQFISGLIVKAPHERAPEYVKAKLSIKREELIAWLQGQAGEWINADVKVSAGGKWYAVVDMWKPDNAKQAPREKRKSTPAGRDVPPPDDDLPF
;
A
#
# COMPACT_ATOMS: atom_id res chain seq x y z
N MET A 1 -1.63 -24.13 -7.11
CA MET A 1 -1.18 -23.16 -8.13
C MET A 1 -1.87 -21.86 -7.80
N SER A 2 -1.14 -20.77 -7.59
CA SER A 2 -1.78 -19.49 -7.29
C SER A 2 -2.42 -18.97 -8.57
N ASP A 3 -3.75 -19.00 -8.64
CA ASP A 3 -4.53 -18.40 -9.73
C ASP A 3 -4.29 -16.89 -9.70
N ALA A 4 -3.30 -16.44 -10.45
CA ALA A 4 -3.03 -15.02 -10.63
C ALA A 4 -4.16 -14.41 -11.46
N GLN A 5 -5.03 -13.63 -10.82
CA GLN A 5 -6.09 -12.93 -11.53
C GLN A 5 -5.52 -11.72 -12.27
N PHE A 6 -5.56 -11.76 -13.59
CA PHE A 6 -5.15 -10.63 -14.42
C PHE A 6 -6.25 -9.58 -14.52
N ILE A 7 -5.83 -8.32 -14.67
CA ILE A 7 -6.73 -7.19 -14.86
C ILE A 7 -6.97 -7.01 -16.36
N SER A 8 -8.16 -7.38 -16.84
CA SER A 8 -8.53 -7.14 -18.23
C SER A 8 -8.59 -5.64 -18.51
N GLY A 9 -8.12 -5.22 -19.68
CA GLY A 9 -8.06 -3.81 -20.07
C GLY A 9 -6.90 -3.02 -19.46
N LEU A 10 -6.10 -3.59 -18.55
CA LEU A 10 -4.91 -2.94 -17.99
C LEU A 10 -3.65 -3.60 -18.53
N ILE A 11 -2.89 -2.84 -19.33
CA ILE A 11 -1.62 -3.30 -19.90
C ILE A 11 -0.49 -2.50 -19.25
N VAL A 12 0.46 -3.19 -18.64
CA VAL A 12 1.68 -2.59 -18.10
C VAL A 12 2.82 -2.80 -19.09
N LYS A 13 3.59 -1.75 -19.34
CA LYS A 13 4.75 -1.76 -20.21
C LYS A 13 5.95 -1.20 -19.48
N ALA A 14 7.12 -1.70 -19.83
CA ALA A 14 8.38 -1.13 -19.38
C ALA A 14 8.45 0.36 -19.79
N PRO A 15 9.12 1.21 -18.97
CA PRO A 15 9.41 2.57 -19.37
C PRO A 15 10.29 2.57 -20.63
N HIS A 16 10.11 3.58 -21.49
CA HIS A 16 10.90 3.71 -22.70
C HIS A 16 12.34 4.10 -22.35
N GLU A 17 13.32 3.77 -23.20
CA GLU A 17 14.73 4.17 -23.06
C GLU A 17 14.98 5.69 -22.93
N ARG A 18 13.99 6.52 -23.31
CA ARG A 18 14.05 7.98 -23.20
C ARG A 18 13.15 8.52 -22.08
N ALA A 19 12.53 7.63 -21.31
CA ALA A 19 11.67 8.04 -20.22
C ALA A 19 12.53 8.54 -19.04
N PRO A 20 12.11 9.61 -18.35
CA PRO A 20 12.79 10.06 -17.14
C PRO A 20 12.85 8.98 -16.06
N GLU A 21 13.87 9.00 -15.20
CA GLU A 21 14.15 7.96 -14.19
C GLU A 21 13.03 7.77 -13.14
N TYR A 22 12.21 8.79 -12.95
CA TYR A 22 11.03 8.73 -12.07
C TYR A 22 9.85 7.97 -12.69
N VAL A 23 9.88 7.66 -14.00
CA VAL A 23 8.85 6.87 -14.68
C VAL A 23 9.17 5.38 -14.52
N LYS A 24 8.47 4.69 -13.62
CA LYS A 24 8.71 3.26 -13.32
C LYS A 24 7.98 2.29 -14.25
N ALA A 25 6.86 2.70 -14.84
CA ALA A 25 6.12 1.90 -15.80
C ALA A 25 5.22 2.79 -16.67
N LYS A 26 4.86 2.29 -17.84
CA LYS A 26 3.82 2.86 -18.70
C LYS A 26 2.57 2.02 -18.57
N LEU A 27 1.46 2.66 -18.22
CA LEU A 27 0.15 2.01 -18.15
C LEU A 27 -0.65 2.36 -19.40
N SER A 28 -1.28 1.36 -19.99
CA SER A 28 -2.23 1.53 -21.09
C SER A 28 -3.55 0.93 -20.66
N ILE A 29 -4.57 1.78 -20.58
CA ILE A 29 -5.90 1.40 -20.12
C ILE A 29 -6.84 1.38 -21.31
N LYS A 30 -7.40 0.22 -21.62
CA LYS A 30 -8.59 0.11 -22.46
C LYS A 30 -9.81 0.38 -21.60
N ARG A 31 -10.35 1.59 -21.71
CA ARG A 31 -11.44 2.08 -20.86
C ARG A 31 -12.61 1.08 -20.75
N GLU A 32 -13.13 0.63 -21.89
CA GLU A 32 -14.32 -0.24 -21.91
C GLU A 32 -14.05 -1.62 -21.31
N GLU A 33 -12.90 -2.21 -21.64
CA GLU A 33 -12.48 -3.53 -21.15
C GLU A 33 -12.21 -3.49 -19.63
N LEU A 34 -11.58 -2.41 -19.15
CA LEU A 34 -11.33 -2.21 -17.72
C LEU A 34 -12.62 -1.96 -16.93
N ILE A 35 -13.56 -1.17 -17.48
CA ILE A 35 -14.86 -0.94 -16.82
C ILE A 35 -15.62 -2.25 -16.66
N ALA A 36 -15.70 -3.06 -17.73
CA ALA A 36 -16.37 -4.36 -17.67
C ALA A 36 -15.73 -5.29 -16.61
N TRP A 37 -14.40 -5.27 -16.50
CA TRP A 37 -13.70 -6.02 -15.47
C TRP A 37 -13.98 -5.50 -14.06
N LEU A 38 -13.95 -4.17 -13.87
CA LEU A 38 -14.22 -3.51 -12.59
C LEU A 38 -15.66 -3.72 -12.11
N GLN A 39 -16.63 -3.73 -13.03
CA GLN A 39 -18.03 -4.04 -12.71
C GLN A 39 -18.22 -5.44 -12.11
N GLY A 40 -17.32 -6.38 -12.43
CA GLY A 40 -17.30 -7.71 -11.84
C GLY A 40 -16.51 -7.82 -10.53
N GLN A 41 -15.79 -6.79 -10.11
CA GLN A 41 -15.05 -6.80 -8.84
C GLN A 41 -15.91 -6.27 -7.69
N ALA A 42 -15.67 -6.79 -6.50
CA ALA A 42 -16.34 -6.36 -5.27
C ALA A 42 -15.34 -5.73 -4.29
N GLY A 43 -15.82 -4.78 -3.49
CA GLY A 43 -15.01 -4.04 -2.52
C GLY A 43 -14.65 -2.64 -3.00
N GLU A 44 -14.24 -1.80 -2.05
CA GLU A 44 -13.86 -0.40 -2.30
C GLU A 44 -12.43 -0.29 -2.86
N TRP A 45 -11.55 -1.23 -2.49
CA TRP A 45 -10.14 -1.23 -2.86
C TRP A 45 -9.76 -2.51 -3.60
N ILE A 46 -9.05 -2.34 -4.71
CA ILE A 46 -8.48 -3.43 -5.49
C ILE A 46 -6.96 -3.24 -5.48
N ASN A 47 -6.25 -4.15 -4.84
CA ASN A 47 -4.79 -4.14 -4.83
C ASN A 47 -4.26 -4.93 -6.01
N ALA A 48 -3.20 -4.44 -6.65
CA ALA A 48 -2.58 -5.11 -7.78
C ALA A 48 -1.07 -4.94 -7.79
N ASP A 49 -0.37 -6.03 -8.11
CA ASP A 49 1.07 -6.08 -8.27
C ASP A 49 1.46 -6.01 -9.74
N VAL A 50 2.49 -5.22 -10.05
CA VAL A 50 3.15 -5.23 -11.36
C VAL A 50 4.32 -6.20 -11.32
N LYS A 51 4.28 -7.23 -12.17
CA LYS A 51 5.29 -8.28 -12.26
C LYS A 51 5.86 -8.36 -13.68
N VAL A 52 7.08 -8.88 -13.79
CA VAL A 52 7.77 -9.10 -15.06
C VAL A 52 7.86 -10.60 -15.30
N SER A 53 7.43 -11.05 -16.47
CA SER A 53 7.51 -12.47 -16.84
C SER A 53 8.95 -12.82 -17.20
N ALA A 54 9.26 -14.12 -17.23
CA ALA A 54 10.57 -14.60 -17.67
C ALA A 54 10.95 -14.11 -19.09
N GLY A 55 9.96 -13.81 -19.94
CA GLY A 55 10.15 -13.24 -21.27
C GLY A 55 10.22 -11.70 -21.31
N GLY A 56 10.37 -11.03 -20.17
CA GLY A 56 10.49 -9.58 -20.08
C GLY A 56 9.17 -8.81 -20.28
N LYS A 57 8.02 -9.50 -20.38
CA LYS A 57 6.71 -8.83 -20.50
C LYS A 57 6.21 -8.43 -19.12
N TRP A 58 5.83 -7.17 -18.98
CA TRP A 58 5.25 -6.64 -17.76
C TRP A 58 3.75 -6.92 -17.74
N TYR A 59 3.22 -7.28 -16.58
CA TYR A 59 1.81 -7.58 -16.39
C TYR A 59 1.36 -7.18 -14.98
N ALA A 60 0.08 -6.84 -14.83
CA ALA A 60 -0.53 -6.55 -13.54
C ALA A 60 -1.40 -7.73 -13.09
N VAL A 61 -1.26 -8.13 -11.83
CA VAL A 61 -2.07 -9.18 -11.20
C VAL A 61 -2.75 -8.60 -9.97
N VAL A 62 -4.01 -8.94 -9.75
CA VAL A 62 -4.71 -8.59 -8.51
C VAL A 62 -4.06 -9.34 -7.37
N ASP A 63 -3.73 -8.60 -6.31
CA ASP A 63 -3.32 -9.19 -5.05
C ASP A 63 -4.57 -9.65 -4.31
N MET A 64 -4.81 -10.96 -4.34
CA MET A 64 -5.92 -11.60 -3.61
C MET A 64 -5.49 -12.03 -2.20
N TRP A 65 -4.37 -11.53 -1.70
CA TRP A 65 -3.89 -11.85 -0.37
C TRP A 65 -4.85 -11.29 0.68
N LYS A 66 -5.64 -12.17 1.29
CA LYS A 66 -6.35 -11.86 2.53
C LYS A 66 -5.32 -11.98 3.66
N PRO A 67 -5.12 -10.94 4.49
CA PRO A 67 -4.37 -11.12 5.71
C PRO A 67 -5.05 -12.22 6.52
N ASP A 68 -4.30 -13.26 6.85
CA ASP A 68 -4.69 -14.20 7.88
C ASP A 68 -4.87 -13.37 9.16
N ASN A 69 -6.12 -13.14 9.56
CA ASN A 69 -6.48 -12.33 10.73
C ASN A 69 -6.02 -12.95 12.06
N ALA A 70 -5.07 -13.90 12.03
CA ALA A 70 -4.54 -14.58 13.20
C ALA A 70 -3.43 -13.82 13.95
N LYS A 71 -3.00 -12.62 13.50
CA LYS A 71 -2.01 -11.80 14.25
C LYS A 71 -2.26 -10.29 14.13
N GLN A 72 -3.49 -9.85 14.31
CA GLN A 72 -3.70 -8.50 14.86
C GLN A 72 -3.36 -8.56 16.36
N ALA A 73 -2.06 -8.48 16.70
CA ALA A 73 -1.70 -7.95 18.00
C ALA A 73 -2.35 -6.55 18.09
N PRO A 74 -3.12 -6.22 19.13
CA PRO A 74 -3.69 -4.90 19.27
C PRO A 74 -2.56 -3.89 19.12
N ARG A 75 -2.67 -3.00 18.13
CA ARG A 75 -1.80 -1.84 18.02
C ARG A 75 -2.11 -1.00 19.25
N GLU A 76 -1.36 -1.27 20.32
CA GLU A 76 -1.48 -0.60 21.59
C GLU A 76 -1.38 0.88 21.27
N LYS A 77 -2.49 1.58 21.47
CA LYS A 77 -2.56 3.03 21.36
C LYS A 77 -1.39 3.54 22.18
N ARG A 78 -0.35 4.05 21.53
CA ARG A 78 0.66 4.87 22.17
C ARG A 78 -0.11 6.04 22.77
N LYS A 79 -0.54 5.88 24.03
CA LYS A 79 -0.88 6.99 24.90
C LYS A 79 0.39 7.81 24.94
N SER A 80 0.38 8.93 24.22
CA SER A 80 1.27 10.04 24.49
C SER A 80 1.08 10.41 25.96
N THR A 81 1.95 9.89 26.82
CA THR A 81 2.10 10.39 28.18
C THR A 81 2.61 11.83 28.05
N PRO A 82 1.89 12.85 28.53
CA PRO A 82 2.52 14.14 28.74
C PRO A 82 3.57 13.92 29.83
N ALA A 83 4.82 14.29 29.54
CA ALA A 83 5.92 14.24 30.48
C ALA A 83 5.62 15.17 31.66
N GLY A 84 4.88 14.67 32.66
CA GLY A 84 4.87 15.19 34.01
C GLY A 84 6.24 14.91 34.60
N ARG A 85 7.15 15.86 34.46
CA ARG A 85 8.30 15.97 35.37
C ARG A 85 7.74 16.43 36.70
N ASP A 86 7.69 15.50 37.65
CA ASP A 86 7.79 15.79 39.08
C ASP A 86 8.97 16.74 39.32
N VAL A 87 8.68 18.04 39.36
CA VAL A 87 9.54 19.02 40.04
C VAL A 87 9.00 19.06 41.47
N PRO A 88 9.73 18.56 42.47
CA PRO A 88 9.30 18.74 43.86
C PRO A 88 9.24 20.25 44.17
N PRO A 89 8.25 20.70 44.95
CA PRO A 89 8.18 22.10 45.37
C PRO A 89 9.42 22.43 46.20
N PRO A 90 10.09 23.58 45.98
CA PRO A 90 11.06 24.07 46.94
C PRO A 90 10.30 24.69 48.12
N ASP A 91 9.93 23.85 49.08
CA ASP A 91 9.68 24.27 50.46
C ASP A 91 11.01 24.19 51.22
N ASP A 92 11.49 25.35 51.67
CA ASP A 92 12.04 25.62 53.02
C ASP A 92 13.01 26.82 53.00
N ASP A 93 12.70 27.80 53.86
CA ASP A 93 13.64 28.62 54.62
C ASP A 93 14.67 29.52 53.90
N LEU A 94 14.20 30.66 53.38
CA LEU A 94 15.02 31.89 53.35
C LEU A 94 14.68 32.76 54.58
N PRO A 95 15.55 32.87 55.60
CA PRO A 95 15.41 33.91 56.61
C PRO A 95 15.68 35.29 55.98
N PHE A 96 14.90 36.29 56.40
CA PHE A 96 15.05 37.70 56.01
C PHE A 96 16.42 38.28 56.38
#